data_AF-A0A1W9QQA7-F1
#
_entry.id   AF-A0A1W9QQA7-F1
#
_cell.length_a   1.000
_cell.length_b   1.000
_cell.length_c   1.000
_cell.angle_alpha   90.00
_cell.angle_beta   90.00
_cell.angle_gamma   90.00
#
_symmetry.space_group_name_H-M   'P 1'
#
loop_
_entity.id
_entity.type
_entity.pdbx_description
1 polymer ?
#
loop_
_entity_poly.entity_id
_entity_poly.type
_entity_poly.pdbx_seq_one_letter_code
_entity_poly.pdbx_strand_id
1 'polypeptide(L)'
;MKKIFSTSTFENIDVLKRTNTDKGGLVLVTAHLDSYMMGVVLLGMNGTKTNLVIDDFFGDERIHEDVSKHYYSKYANMEHLMNGKLLDPSLHNDYFYSSLSKGEIVCMASDVPGTKSTIQIPFAGKKFRMPFGAFHFANRTGSKLAAFVCIYESQKKYRTIFLPPVEIFPDNAEKTMRPIYEFLESWILKYPERWMASEMFRDFQDMK
;
A
#
# COMPACT_ATOMS: atom_id res chain seq x y z
N MET A 1 -21.65 0.87 2.64
CA MET A 1 -20.37 1.04 3.37
C MET A 1 -20.47 0.84 4.88
N LYS A 2 -21.35 1.54 5.65
CA LYS A 2 -21.43 1.41 7.12
C LYS A 2 -21.49 -0.05 7.64
N LYS A 3 -22.35 -0.90 7.04
CA LYS A 3 -22.46 -2.32 7.40
C LYS A 3 -21.19 -3.15 7.12
N ILE A 4 -20.44 -2.80 6.06
CA ILE A 4 -19.16 -3.47 5.75
C ILE A 4 -18.15 -3.11 6.86
N PHE A 5 -18.01 -1.83 7.16
CA PHE A 5 -17.12 -1.36 8.22
C PHE A 5 -17.43 -1.99 9.57
N SER A 6 -18.70 -1.99 10.00
CA SER A 6 -19.09 -2.52 11.32
C SER A 6 -18.93 -4.04 11.47
N THR A 7 -18.71 -4.78 10.39
CA THR A 7 -18.54 -6.24 10.41
C THR A 7 -17.15 -6.69 9.99
N SER A 8 -16.28 -5.74 9.62
CA SER A 8 -14.88 -5.97 9.31
C SER A 8 -14.03 -5.77 10.56
N THR A 9 -12.87 -6.43 10.61
CA THR A 9 -11.98 -6.43 11.77
C THR A 9 -10.59 -5.93 11.40
N PHE A 10 -9.89 -5.40 12.40
CA PHE A 10 -8.51 -4.97 12.30
C PHE A 10 -7.68 -5.68 13.37
N GLU A 11 -6.63 -6.38 12.96
CA GLU A 11 -5.65 -7.00 13.86
C GLU A 11 -4.41 -6.11 13.96
N ASN A 12 -3.93 -5.86 15.18
CA ASN A 12 -2.79 -4.95 15.46
C ASN A 12 -3.05 -3.48 15.06
N ILE A 13 -4.31 -3.03 15.09
CA ILE A 13 -4.71 -1.66 14.72
C ILE A 13 -4.03 -0.57 15.57
N ASP A 14 -3.50 -0.92 16.74
CA ASP A 14 -2.78 0.02 17.60
C ASP A 14 -1.54 0.62 16.90
N VAL A 15 -1.08 0.06 15.78
CA VAL A 15 -0.12 0.70 14.87
C VAL A 15 -0.56 2.11 14.46
N LEU A 16 -1.87 2.35 14.28
CA LEU A 16 -2.45 3.64 13.88
C LEU A 16 -2.48 4.65 15.04
N LYS A 17 -2.50 4.18 16.30
CA LYS A 17 -2.49 5.07 17.47
C LYS A 17 -1.10 5.63 17.75
N ARG A 18 -0.05 4.90 17.34
CA ARG A 18 1.35 5.28 17.57
C ARG A 18 1.85 6.33 16.57
N THR A 19 1.07 6.73 15.57
CA THR A 19 1.51 7.65 14.50
C THR A 19 1.08 9.09 14.73
N ASN A 20 0.39 9.37 15.84
CA ASN A 20 -0.22 10.67 16.12
C ASN A 20 0.54 11.49 17.19
N THR A 21 1.82 11.20 17.41
CA THR A 21 2.64 11.88 18.43
C THR A 21 4.03 12.21 17.85
N ASP A 22 4.14 13.45 17.38
CA ASP A 22 5.34 14.30 17.28
C ASP A 22 6.43 14.08 16.22
N LYS A 23 6.42 13.03 15.37
CA LYS A 23 7.54 12.83 14.39
C LYS A 23 7.17 12.52 12.92
N GLY A 24 5.91 12.67 12.53
CA GLY A 24 5.45 12.41 11.15
C GLY A 24 4.36 11.33 11.09
N GLY A 25 3.80 11.11 9.89
CA GLY A 25 2.70 10.20 9.62
C GLY A 25 3.10 8.73 9.49
N LEU A 26 2.34 7.98 8.69
CA LEU A 26 2.53 6.54 8.50
C LEU A 26 2.56 6.19 7.01
N VAL A 27 3.64 5.53 6.59
CA VAL A 27 3.71 4.85 5.31
C VAL A 27 3.28 3.40 5.51
N LEU A 28 2.23 2.97 4.82
CA LEU A 28 1.70 1.62 4.85
C LEU A 28 1.94 0.90 3.52
N VAL A 29 2.76 -0.14 3.56
CA VAL A 29 3.03 -0.98 2.40
C VAL A 29 2.02 -2.13 2.33
N THR A 30 1.55 -2.45 1.14
CA THR A 30 0.68 -3.59 0.89
C THR A 30 1.07 -4.30 -0.40
N ALA A 31 0.29 -5.31 -0.77
CA ALA A 31 0.41 -6.03 -2.01
C ALA A 31 -0.90 -5.96 -2.79
N HIS A 32 -0.87 -6.23 -4.09
CA HIS A 32 -2.06 -6.51 -4.91
C HIS A 32 -2.66 -7.89 -4.56
N LEU A 33 -2.87 -8.14 -3.27
CA LEU A 33 -3.37 -9.39 -2.71
C LEU A 33 -4.82 -9.18 -2.24
N ASP A 34 -5.71 -10.07 -2.70
CA ASP A 34 -7.11 -10.16 -2.29
C ASP A 34 -7.80 -8.78 -2.31
N SER A 35 -8.16 -8.23 -1.15
CA SER A 35 -9.03 -7.06 -1.01
C SER A 35 -8.26 -5.84 -0.50
N TYR A 36 -7.00 -5.66 -0.91
CA TYR A 36 -6.12 -4.58 -0.40
C TYR A 36 -6.76 -3.18 -0.47
N MET A 37 -7.44 -2.84 -1.57
CA MET A 37 -8.15 -1.55 -1.71
C MET A 37 -9.25 -1.37 -0.65
N MET A 38 -9.93 -2.45 -0.25
CA MET A 38 -10.89 -2.39 0.85
C MET A 38 -10.20 -2.10 2.18
N GLY A 39 -8.98 -2.61 2.42
CA GLY A 39 -8.19 -2.26 3.59
C GLY A 39 -7.92 -0.75 3.68
N VAL A 40 -7.57 -0.12 2.57
CA VAL A 40 -7.37 1.34 2.47
C VAL A 40 -8.66 2.11 2.78
N VAL A 41 -9.79 1.69 2.21
CA VAL A 41 -11.10 2.32 2.47
C VAL A 41 -11.52 2.14 3.92
N LEU A 42 -11.32 0.95 4.49
CA LEU A 42 -11.67 0.64 5.88
C LEU A 42 -10.85 1.48 6.87
N LEU A 43 -9.57 1.72 6.59
CA LEU A 43 -8.75 2.67 7.36
C LEU A 43 -9.36 4.07 7.38
N GLY A 44 -9.71 4.60 6.19
CA GLY A 44 -10.43 5.86 6.05
C GLY A 44 -11.70 5.95 6.90
N MET A 45 -12.53 4.92 6.79
CA MET A 45 -13.76 4.79 7.54
C MET A 45 -13.54 4.64 9.06
N ASN A 46 -12.35 4.21 9.49
CA ASN A 46 -11.94 4.18 10.88
C ASN A 46 -11.50 5.55 11.41
N GLY A 47 -11.63 6.61 10.61
CA GLY A 47 -11.38 7.99 11.00
C GLY A 47 -9.96 8.49 10.71
N THR A 48 -9.12 7.70 10.04
CA THR A 48 -7.81 8.17 9.59
C THR A 48 -7.93 8.86 8.24
N LYS A 49 -7.15 9.93 8.01
CA LYS A 49 -6.98 10.46 6.67
C LYS A 49 -5.97 9.61 5.90
N THR A 50 -6.45 8.89 4.89
CA THR A 50 -5.67 7.88 4.17
C THR A 50 -5.54 8.25 2.71
N ASN A 51 -4.30 8.34 2.23
CA ASN A 51 -3.97 8.57 0.84
C ASN A 51 -3.45 7.26 0.24
N LEU A 52 -3.64 7.06 -1.06
CA LEU A 52 -3.17 5.87 -1.77
C LEU A 52 -2.38 6.29 -3.00
N VAL A 53 -1.20 5.72 -3.15
CA VAL A 53 -0.40 5.83 -4.36
C VAL A 53 -0.96 4.85 -5.39
N ILE A 54 -1.34 5.36 -6.56
CA ILE A 54 -1.78 4.57 -7.71
C ILE A 54 -1.11 5.14 -8.96
N ASP A 55 -0.85 4.31 -9.97
CA ASP A 55 -0.42 4.84 -11.28
C ASP A 55 -1.60 5.52 -11.98
N ASP A 56 -1.34 6.66 -12.61
CA ASP A 56 -2.35 7.33 -13.43
C ASP A 56 -2.45 6.64 -14.79
N PHE A 57 -3.62 6.04 -15.04
CA PHE A 57 -3.99 5.48 -16.33
C PHE A 57 -5.18 6.24 -16.95
N PHE A 58 -5.64 7.32 -16.31
CA PHE A 58 -6.75 8.12 -16.84
C PHE A 58 -6.29 8.88 -18.09
N GLY A 59 -6.97 8.64 -19.21
CA GLY A 59 -6.65 9.28 -20.49
C GLY A 59 -5.71 8.47 -21.38
N ASP A 60 -5.32 7.25 -21.00
CA ASP A 60 -4.67 6.32 -21.93
C ASP A 60 -5.67 5.88 -23.00
N GLU A 61 -5.39 6.24 -24.26
CA GLU A 61 -6.25 5.96 -25.42
C GLU A 61 -6.48 4.45 -25.65
N ARG A 62 -5.65 3.57 -25.06
CA ARG A 62 -5.81 2.11 -25.13
C ARG A 62 -6.93 1.61 -24.21
N ILE A 63 -7.36 2.42 -23.24
CA ILE A 63 -8.40 2.04 -22.27
C ILE A 63 -9.76 2.51 -22.79
N HIS A 64 -10.68 1.55 -22.92
CA HIS A 64 -12.04 1.84 -23.36
C HIS A 64 -12.72 2.87 -22.43
N GLU A 65 -13.46 3.82 -23.01
CA GLU A 65 -14.03 4.96 -22.27
C GLU A 65 -14.90 4.55 -21.07
N ASP A 66 -15.69 3.48 -21.19
CA ASP A 66 -16.55 3.01 -20.10
C ASP A 66 -15.76 2.40 -18.94
N VAL A 67 -14.60 1.81 -19.22
CA VAL A 67 -13.66 1.35 -18.19
C VAL A 67 -13.10 2.57 -17.45
N SER A 68 -12.68 3.60 -18.19
CA SER A 68 -12.20 4.86 -17.62
C SER A 68 -13.27 5.55 -16.75
N LYS A 69 -14.52 5.64 -17.24
CA LYS A 69 -15.66 6.20 -16.48
C LYS A 69 -15.92 5.41 -15.20
N HIS A 70 -15.87 4.07 -15.26
CA HIS A 70 -16.04 3.22 -14.09
C HIS A 70 -14.98 3.49 -13.04
N TYR A 71 -13.69 3.49 -13.41
CA TYR A 71 -12.59 3.71 -12.47
C TYR A 71 -12.60 5.13 -11.90
N TYR A 72 -12.96 6.14 -12.70
CA TYR A 72 -13.10 7.51 -12.22
C TYR A 72 -14.17 7.60 -11.12
N SER A 73 -15.36 7.03 -11.37
CA SER A 73 -16.44 6.99 -10.39
C SER A 73 -16.05 6.18 -9.14
N LYS A 74 -15.39 5.02 -9.32
CA LYS A 74 -14.90 4.18 -8.24
C LYS A 74 -13.92 4.97 -7.34
N TYR A 75 -12.91 5.59 -7.91
CA TYR A 75 -11.87 6.28 -7.15
C TYR A 75 -12.40 7.55 -6.50
N ALA A 76 -13.25 8.33 -7.15
CA ALA A 76 -13.90 9.49 -6.53
C ALA A 76 -14.71 9.08 -5.27
N ASN A 77 -15.44 7.95 -5.33
CA ASN A 77 -16.16 7.42 -4.17
C ASN A 77 -15.21 6.89 -3.08
N MET A 78 -14.08 6.29 -3.47
CA MET A 78 -13.05 5.84 -2.52
C MET A 78 -12.43 7.04 -1.78
N GLU A 79 -12.06 8.12 -2.47
CA GLU A 79 -11.51 9.33 -1.86
C GLU A 79 -12.41 9.88 -0.75
N HIS A 80 -13.73 9.91 -0.98
CA HIS A 80 -14.71 10.35 0.01
C HIS A 80 -14.71 9.48 1.27
N LEU A 81 -14.56 8.16 1.11
CA LEU A 81 -14.52 7.22 2.24
C LEU A 81 -13.16 7.21 2.96
N MET A 82 -12.10 7.53 2.21
CA MET A 82 -10.72 7.60 2.69
C MET A 82 -10.38 8.91 3.40
N ASN A 83 -11.21 9.94 3.21
CA ASN A 83 -10.92 11.32 3.60
C ASN A 83 -9.56 11.82 3.05
N GLY A 84 -9.12 11.25 1.93
CA GLY A 84 -7.79 11.46 1.34
C GLY A 84 -7.81 11.26 -0.16
N LYS A 85 -6.65 11.14 -0.78
CA LYS A 85 -6.50 11.17 -2.25
C LYS A 85 -5.88 9.90 -2.83
N LEU A 86 -6.32 9.54 -4.03
CA LEU A 86 -5.69 8.53 -4.87
C LEU A 86 -4.93 9.26 -5.98
N LEU A 87 -3.60 9.24 -5.94
CA LEU A 87 -2.77 10.05 -6.84
C LEU A 87 -1.54 9.30 -7.36
N ASP A 88 -1.09 9.72 -8.54
CA ASP A 88 0.17 9.28 -9.13
C ASP A 88 1.37 9.99 -8.48
N PRO A 89 2.37 9.22 -7.99
CA PRO A 89 3.51 9.78 -7.30
C PRO A 89 4.46 10.54 -8.24
N SER A 90 4.45 10.27 -9.55
CA SER A 90 5.26 10.98 -10.54
C SER A 90 4.80 12.43 -10.76
N LEU A 91 3.50 12.69 -10.55
CA LEU A 91 2.89 14.02 -10.69
C LEU A 91 2.67 14.71 -9.35
N HIS A 92 2.51 13.94 -8.27
CA HIS A 92 2.02 14.45 -6.98
C HIS A 92 2.90 14.07 -5.78
N ASN A 93 4.21 13.86 -5.99
CA ASN A 93 5.15 13.49 -4.92
C ASN A 93 5.07 14.44 -3.70
N ASP A 94 5.02 15.76 -3.94
CA ASP A 94 4.97 16.77 -2.88
C ASP A 94 3.69 16.69 -2.03
N TYR A 95 2.58 16.24 -2.62
CA TYR A 95 1.35 16.00 -1.89
C TYR A 95 1.54 14.93 -0.82
N PHE A 96 2.14 13.78 -1.19
CA PHE A 96 2.39 12.69 -0.26
C PHE A 96 3.35 13.09 0.87
N TYR A 97 4.41 13.84 0.56
CA TYR A 97 5.28 14.41 1.61
C TYR A 97 4.54 15.35 2.56
N SER A 98 3.68 16.23 2.02
CA SER A 98 2.87 17.15 2.82
C SER A 98 1.85 16.43 3.70
N SER A 99 1.23 15.37 3.18
CA SER A 99 0.31 14.52 3.93
C SER A 99 1.02 13.81 5.08
N LEU A 100 2.18 13.21 4.80
CA LEU A 100 2.98 12.54 5.82
C LEU A 100 3.46 13.51 6.92
N SER A 101 3.87 14.73 6.57
CA SER A 101 4.27 15.71 7.59
C SER A 101 3.12 16.21 8.46
N LYS A 102 1.86 16.08 7.98
CA LYS A 102 0.64 16.36 8.75
C LYS A 102 0.15 15.18 9.59
N GLY A 103 0.90 14.07 9.64
CA GLY A 103 0.49 12.88 10.38
C GLY A 103 -0.50 11.97 9.63
N GLU A 104 -0.75 12.22 8.35
CA GLU A 104 -1.66 11.42 7.54
C GLU A 104 -1.02 10.07 7.13
N ILE A 105 -1.86 9.15 6.63
CA ILE A 105 -1.41 7.85 6.13
C ILE A 105 -1.18 7.94 4.61
N VAL A 106 -0.10 7.33 4.13
CA VAL A 106 0.13 7.07 2.70
C VAL A 106 0.30 5.57 2.50
N CYS A 107 -0.65 4.96 1.79
CA CYS A 107 -0.63 3.56 1.41
C CYS A 107 -0.02 3.37 0.02
N MET A 108 0.71 2.28 -0.20
CA MET A 108 1.17 1.89 -1.53
C MET A 108 1.36 0.38 -1.65
N ALA A 109 1.04 -0.15 -2.83
CA ALA A 109 1.41 -1.53 -3.17
C ALA A 109 2.89 -1.56 -3.60
N SER A 110 3.63 -2.59 -3.21
CA SER A 110 5.06 -2.71 -3.56
C SER A 110 5.47 -4.14 -3.92
N ASP A 111 4.52 -5.01 -4.20
CA ASP A 111 4.73 -6.44 -4.47
C ASP A 111 5.16 -6.75 -5.91
N VAL A 112 5.24 -5.76 -6.80
CA VAL A 112 5.67 -5.94 -8.20
C VAL A 112 7.08 -5.36 -8.37
N PRO A 113 8.05 -6.10 -8.95
CA PRO A 113 9.38 -5.59 -9.18
C PRO A 113 9.35 -4.31 -10.02
N GLY A 114 10.26 -3.39 -9.72
CA GLY A 114 10.37 -2.10 -10.39
C GLY A 114 11.63 -2.01 -11.25
N THR A 115 11.70 -0.95 -12.04
CA THR A 115 12.91 -0.61 -12.84
C THR A 115 13.66 0.60 -12.31
N LYS A 116 12.98 1.49 -11.57
CA LYS A 116 13.54 2.72 -10.99
C LYS A 116 13.39 2.71 -9.48
N SER A 117 14.36 3.30 -8.78
CA SER A 117 14.35 3.41 -7.32
C SER A 117 13.98 2.07 -6.68
N THR A 118 14.86 1.08 -6.84
CA THR A 118 14.64 -0.28 -6.38
C THR A 118 15.72 -0.73 -5.42
N ILE A 119 15.39 -1.76 -4.66
CA ILE A 119 16.30 -2.45 -3.75
C ILE A 119 16.26 -3.95 -4.01
N GLN A 120 17.39 -4.61 -3.85
CA GLN A 120 17.48 -6.07 -3.99
C GLN A 120 16.91 -6.73 -2.73
N ILE A 121 15.80 -7.44 -2.87
CA ILE A 121 15.11 -8.11 -1.77
C ILE A 121 14.86 -9.57 -2.13
N PRO A 122 15.17 -10.54 -1.25
CA PRO A 122 14.68 -11.90 -1.38
C PRO A 122 13.15 -11.92 -1.31
N PHE A 123 12.50 -12.49 -2.32
CA PHE A 123 11.05 -12.60 -2.44
C PHE A 123 10.69 -13.76 -3.37
N ALA A 124 9.73 -14.60 -2.97
CA ALA A 124 9.30 -15.82 -3.63
C ALA A 124 10.47 -16.75 -4.04
N GLY A 125 11.47 -16.88 -3.15
CA GLY A 125 12.63 -17.77 -3.37
C GLY A 125 13.68 -17.26 -4.36
N LYS A 126 13.57 -16.03 -4.86
CA LYS A 126 14.57 -15.36 -5.72
C LYS A 126 14.92 -13.97 -5.16
N LYS A 127 15.93 -13.30 -5.71
CA LYS A 127 16.17 -11.87 -5.43
C LYS A 127 15.54 -11.03 -6.54
N PHE A 128 14.73 -10.06 -6.16
CA PHE A 128 14.08 -9.14 -7.07
C PHE A 128 14.45 -7.69 -6.75
N ARG A 129 14.41 -6.84 -7.77
CA ARG A 129 14.49 -5.38 -7.65
C ARG A 129 13.13 -4.84 -7.22
N MET A 130 12.88 -4.81 -5.92
CA MET A 130 11.59 -4.41 -5.38
C MET A 130 11.48 -2.88 -5.21
N PRO A 131 10.28 -2.29 -5.33
CA PRO A 131 10.06 -0.86 -5.15
C PRO A 131 10.58 -0.32 -3.82
N PHE A 132 11.20 0.86 -3.88
CA PHE A 132 11.84 1.53 -2.75
C PHE A 132 11.08 2.77 -2.26
N GLY A 133 10.00 3.17 -2.94
CA GLY A 133 9.27 4.42 -2.68
C GLY A 133 8.80 4.58 -1.23
N ALA A 134 8.33 3.49 -0.61
CA ALA A 134 7.85 3.50 0.77
C ALA A 134 8.94 3.91 1.76
N PHE A 135 10.15 3.36 1.59
CA PHE A 135 11.30 3.73 2.41
C PHE A 135 11.65 5.21 2.20
N HIS A 136 11.67 5.68 0.95
CA HIS A 136 12.05 7.05 0.66
C HIS A 136 11.08 8.05 1.30
N PHE A 137 9.77 7.78 1.23
CA PHE A 137 8.76 8.55 1.94
C PHE A 137 9.01 8.56 3.45
N ALA A 138 9.13 7.39 4.07
CA ALA A 138 9.27 7.27 5.51
C ALA A 138 10.56 7.94 6.03
N ASN A 139 11.69 7.65 5.38
CA ASN A 139 13.01 8.16 5.77
C ASN A 139 13.09 9.68 5.64
N ARG A 140 12.53 10.25 4.56
CA ARG A 140 12.60 11.70 4.32
C ARG A 140 11.71 12.52 5.25
N THR A 141 10.55 11.98 5.66
CA THR A 141 9.61 12.72 6.53
C THR A 141 9.74 12.38 8.00
N GLY A 142 10.56 11.39 8.36
CA GLY A 142 10.57 10.82 9.72
C GLY A 142 9.32 10.00 10.04
N SER A 143 8.47 9.73 9.04
CA SER A 143 7.26 8.94 9.21
C SER A 143 7.59 7.49 9.55
N LYS A 144 6.65 6.84 10.25
CA LYS A 144 6.74 5.42 10.53
C LYS A 144 6.51 4.62 9.25
N LEU A 145 7.12 3.45 9.15
CA LEU A 145 6.94 2.51 8.05
C LEU A 145 6.37 1.21 8.58
N ALA A 146 5.27 0.74 8.01
CA ALA A 146 4.64 -0.52 8.39
C ALA A 146 3.97 -1.18 7.17
N ALA A 147 3.30 -2.31 7.35
CA ALA A 147 2.63 -3.01 6.27
C ALA A 147 1.27 -3.56 6.67
N PHE A 148 0.43 -3.88 5.68
CA PHE A 148 -0.84 -4.56 5.91
C PHE A 148 -1.25 -5.45 4.74
N VAL A 149 -2.13 -6.41 5.04
CA VAL A 149 -2.94 -7.12 4.05
C VAL A 149 -4.41 -7.03 4.44
N CYS A 150 -5.32 -7.13 3.47
CA CYS A 150 -6.76 -7.16 3.70
C CYS A 150 -7.37 -8.36 2.99
N ILE A 151 -7.94 -9.28 3.77
CA ILE A 151 -8.46 -10.55 3.30
C ILE A 151 -9.98 -10.51 3.32
N TYR A 152 -10.60 -10.93 2.21
CA TYR A 152 -12.04 -11.19 2.19
C TYR A 152 -12.36 -12.48 2.94
N GLU A 153 -13.24 -12.40 3.93
CA GLU A 153 -13.65 -13.57 4.71
C GLU A 153 -14.99 -14.12 4.25
N SER A 154 -15.99 -13.25 4.13
CA SER A 154 -17.35 -13.61 3.72
C SER A 154 -18.15 -12.35 3.43
N GLN A 155 -19.42 -12.49 3.04
CA GLN A 155 -20.26 -11.39 2.59
C GLN A 155 -20.16 -10.15 3.50
N LYS A 156 -19.55 -9.08 2.97
CA LYS A 156 -19.34 -7.77 3.63
C LYS A 156 -18.35 -7.78 4.81
N LYS A 157 -17.64 -8.88 5.05
CA LYS A 157 -16.64 -9.03 6.12
C LYS A 157 -15.23 -9.11 5.54
N TYR A 158 -14.39 -8.22 6.00
CA TYR A 158 -12.97 -8.18 5.66
C TYR A 158 -12.14 -8.19 6.93
N ARG A 159 -10.94 -8.76 6.86
CA ARG A 159 -9.98 -8.77 7.94
C ARG A 159 -8.71 -8.08 7.50
N THR A 160 -8.39 -6.96 8.12
CA THR A 160 -7.17 -6.20 7.85
C THR A 160 -6.14 -6.53 8.93
N ILE A 161 -4.97 -7.00 8.52
CA ILE A 161 -3.90 -7.40 9.43
C ILE A 161 -2.70 -6.50 9.21
N PHE A 162 -2.21 -5.88 10.28
CA PHE A 162 -1.04 -5.02 10.22
C PHE A 162 0.22 -5.71 10.75
N LEU A 163 1.31 -5.50 10.03
CA LEU A 163 2.66 -5.55 10.59
C LEU A 163 2.88 -4.25 11.39
N PRO A 164 3.35 -4.30 12.64
CA PRO A 164 3.75 -3.10 13.39
C PRO A 164 4.88 -2.31 12.69
N PRO A 165 5.13 -1.05 13.08
CA PRO A 165 6.17 -0.25 12.44
C PRO A 165 7.54 -0.90 12.58
N VAL A 166 8.27 -0.93 11.47
CA VAL A 166 9.64 -1.42 11.42
C VAL A 166 10.61 -0.30 11.79
N GLU A 167 11.78 -0.69 12.28
CA GLU A 167 12.89 0.25 12.47
C GLU A 167 13.42 0.73 11.12
N ILE A 168 13.63 2.04 11.00
CA ILE A 168 14.20 2.65 9.80
C ILE A 168 15.70 2.82 10.03
N PHE A 169 16.48 2.19 9.16
CA PHE A 169 17.92 2.36 9.04
C PHE A 169 18.19 3.24 7.80
N PRO A 170 18.45 4.55 7.96
CA PRO A 170 18.59 5.49 6.83
C PRO A 170 19.62 5.06 5.77
N ASP A 171 20.71 4.44 6.24
CA ASP A 171 21.80 3.97 5.38
C ASP A 171 21.68 2.49 4.99
N ASN A 172 20.61 1.81 5.41
CA ASN A 172 20.37 0.40 5.11
C ASN A 172 18.89 0.13 4.78
N ALA A 173 18.55 0.52 3.57
CA ALA A 173 17.28 0.27 2.92
C ALA A 173 16.83 -1.20 2.96
N GLU A 174 17.73 -2.12 2.62
CA GLU A 174 17.43 -3.56 2.57
C GLU A 174 17.03 -4.07 3.96
N LYS A 175 17.79 -3.71 5.00
CA LYS A 175 17.48 -4.08 6.39
C LYS A 175 16.15 -3.50 6.85
N THR A 176 15.83 -2.27 6.44
CA THR A 176 14.56 -1.60 6.78
C THR A 176 13.37 -2.27 6.12
N MET A 177 13.48 -2.59 4.82
CA MET A 177 12.38 -3.09 4.01
C MET A 177 12.20 -4.61 4.10
N ARG A 178 13.22 -5.38 4.51
CA ARG A 178 13.14 -6.84 4.57
C ARG A 178 11.94 -7.35 5.38
N PRO A 179 11.66 -6.88 6.61
CA PRO A 179 10.51 -7.39 7.38
C PRO A 179 9.15 -7.08 6.72
N ILE A 180 9.08 -5.97 5.97
CA ILE A 180 7.89 -5.59 5.19
C ILE A 180 7.64 -6.63 4.09
N TYR A 181 8.68 -6.96 3.32
CA TYR A 181 8.57 -7.93 2.24
C TYR A 181 8.37 -9.35 2.74
N GLU A 182 9.02 -9.76 3.83
CA GLU A 182 8.80 -11.07 4.47
C GLU A 182 7.34 -11.21 4.94
N PHE A 183 6.76 -10.14 5.50
CA PHE A 183 5.35 -10.13 5.86
C PHE A 183 4.45 -10.32 4.63
N LEU A 184 4.64 -9.52 3.56
CA LEU A 184 3.84 -9.64 2.34
C LEU A 184 4.01 -11.00 1.67
N GLU A 185 5.25 -11.49 1.58
CA GLU A 185 5.59 -12.80 1.03
C GLU A 185 4.86 -13.90 1.78
N SER A 186 4.86 -13.88 3.11
CA SER A 186 4.18 -14.91 3.91
C SER A 186 2.68 -15.01 3.62
N TRP A 187 2.01 -13.88 3.36
CA TRP A 187 0.59 -13.86 3.01
C TRP A 187 0.33 -14.24 1.57
N ILE A 188 1.19 -13.81 0.64
CA ILE A 188 1.11 -14.20 -0.77
C ILE A 188 1.32 -15.70 -0.91
N LEU A 189 2.33 -16.29 -0.26
CA LEU A 189 2.57 -17.74 -0.30
C LEU A 189 1.48 -18.55 0.41
N LYS A 190 0.79 -17.94 1.38
CA LYS A 190 -0.36 -18.56 2.06
C LYS A 190 -1.63 -18.57 1.20
N TYR A 191 -1.81 -17.56 0.34
CA TYR A 191 -2.98 -17.42 -0.56
C TYR A 191 -2.55 -17.02 -1.98
N PRO A 192 -1.75 -17.84 -2.67
CA PRO A 192 -1.18 -17.47 -3.97
C PRO A 192 -2.27 -17.27 -5.03
N GLU A 193 -3.41 -17.95 -4.89
CA GLU A 193 -4.56 -17.81 -5.78
C GLU A 193 -5.24 -16.44 -5.71
N ARG A 194 -4.93 -15.64 -4.68
CA ARG A 194 -5.53 -14.32 -4.45
C ARG A 194 -4.59 -13.18 -4.83
N TRP A 195 -3.39 -13.50 -5.31
CA TRP A 195 -2.41 -12.50 -5.69
C TRP A 195 -2.60 -12.06 -7.14
N MET A 196 -3.11 -10.84 -7.32
CA MET A 196 -3.58 -10.33 -8.61
C MET A 196 -2.47 -9.82 -9.53
N ALA A 197 -1.23 -9.75 -9.06
CA ALA A 197 -0.08 -9.22 -9.82
C ALA A 197 0.97 -10.28 -10.16
N SER A 198 0.65 -11.56 -9.94
CA SER A 198 1.58 -12.68 -10.13
C SER A 198 2.13 -12.77 -11.57
N GLU A 199 1.34 -12.39 -12.57
CA GLU A 199 1.70 -12.37 -13.98
C GLU A 199 2.73 -11.31 -14.33
N MET A 200 2.80 -10.22 -13.55
CA MET A 200 3.76 -9.13 -13.76
C MET A 200 5.21 -9.56 -13.47
N PHE A 201 5.42 -10.73 -12.85
CA PHE A 201 6.76 -11.26 -12.58
C PHE A 201 7.42 -11.91 -13.81
N ARG A 202 6.66 -12.21 -14.87
CA ARG A 202 7.20 -12.83 -16.09
C ARG A 202 8.29 -11.98 -16.74
N ASP A 203 8.11 -10.66 -16.73
CA ASP A 203 9.01 -9.72 -17.39
C ASP A 203 10.30 -9.46 -16.57
N PHE A 204 10.39 -10.00 -15.36
CA PHE A 204 11.50 -9.78 -14.43
C PHE A 204 12.37 -11.02 -14.20
N GLN A 205 12.22 -12.08 -15.00
CA GLN A 205 12.96 -13.34 -14.82
C GLN A 205 14.46 -13.24 -15.13
N ASP A 206 14.89 -12.21 -15.87
CA ASP A 206 16.26 -12.09 -16.41
C ASP A 206 17.01 -10.80 -16.02
N MET A 207 16.47 -9.97 -15.12
CA MET A 207 17.16 -8.76 -14.68
C MET A 207 18.28 -9.09 -13.68
N LYS A 208 19.45 -9.45 -14.19
CA LYS A 208 20.70 -9.57 -13.42
C LYS A 208 21.08 -8.25 -12.72
#